data_AF-A0A3B0YLC0-F1
#
_entry.id   AF-A0A3B0YLC0-F1
#
_cell.length_a   1.000
_cell.length_b   1.000
_cell.length_c   1.000
_cell.angle_alpha   90.00
_cell.angle_beta   90.00
_cell.angle_gamma   90.00
#
_symmetry.space_group_name_H-M   'P 1'
#
loop_
_entity.id
_entity.type
_entity.pdbx_description
1 polymer ?
#
loop_
_entity_poly.entity_id
_entity_poly.type
_entity_poly.pdbx_seq_one_letter_code
_entity_poly.pdbx_strand_id
1 'polypeptide(L)'
;MVLHAIENQLFRKVAPFTIRHIQRPDLGSDNPLIRKVLEQASREFQLAPPITLHQPAPLLLAGVWGLMREAFVIHSEGRVVREAVAAAVSQLNECPYCVDVHASMHVSAGGDDILANELATGTSASALAYQWASATLTPDADVIRNPPIPPDDIPQVFGTAICFHFINRMVNIFLDDAPMPMPAASSAVMRTFSRASLRFFGKRMVQLDGEPGAFIIDPEQSRRLGQFRRCSPDRQLVMMSRAPQKPVIRRMTCPA
;
A
#
# COMPACT_ATOMS: atom_id res chain seq x y z
N MET A 1 15.85 -12.11 -18.86
CA MET A 1 16.94 -11.89 -17.88
C MET A 1 17.41 -10.43 -17.85
N VAL A 2 17.77 -9.82 -18.97
CA VAL A 2 18.24 -8.40 -19.02
C VAL A 2 17.20 -7.40 -18.50
N LEU A 3 15.94 -7.52 -18.94
CA LEU A 3 14.86 -6.61 -18.53
C LEU A 3 14.61 -6.64 -17.00
N HIS A 4 14.63 -7.83 -16.41
CA HIS A 4 14.48 -8.02 -14.96
C HIS A 4 15.66 -7.42 -14.18
N ALA A 5 16.89 -7.52 -14.71
CA ALA A 5 18.05 -6.91 -14.09
C ALA A 5 17.96 -5.38 -14.09
N ILE A 6 17.47 -4.78 -15.18
CA ILE A 6 17.26 -3.33 -15.30
C ILE A 6 16.17 -2.84 -14.33
N GLU A 7 15.04 -3.53 -14.28
CA GLU A 7 13.94 -3.27 -13.35
C GLU A 7 14.39 -3.35 -11.89
N ASN A 8 15.08 -4.44 -11.51
CA ASN A 8 15.64 -4.58 -10.17
C ASN A 8 16.66 -3.47 -9.84
N GLN A 9 17.50 -3.09 -10.81
CA GLN A 9 18.46 -2.00 -10.61
C GLN A 9 17.74 -0.67 -10.35
N LEU A 10 16.64 -0.40 -11.07
CA LEU A 10 15.81 0.78 -10.87
C LEU A 10 15.23 0.83 -9.46
N PHE A 11 14.55 -0.23 -9.01
CA PHE A 11 13.96 -0.28 -7.67
C PHE A 11 14.99 -0.25 -6.55
N ARG A 12 16.17 -0.86 -6.74
CA ARG A 12 17.20 -0.92 -5.71
C ARG A 12 18.07 0.33 -5.63
N LYS A 13 18.33 1.01 -6.75
CA LYS A 13 19.32 2.09 -6.82
C LYS A 13 18.73 3.46 -7.11
N VAL A 14 17.53 3.55 -7.68
CA VAL A 14 16.98 4.82 -8.17
C VAL A 14 15.71 5.18 -7.41
N ALA A 15 14.76 4.24 -7.28
CA ALA A 15 13.50 4.49 -6.60
C ALA A 15 13.64 4.96 -5.14
N PRO A 16 14.63 4.54 -4.33
CA PRO A 16 14.78 5.05 -2.96
C PRO A 16 15.13 6.54 -2.88
N PHE A 17 15.51 7.19 -3.98
CA PHE A 17 15.77 8.62 -4.01
C PHE A 17 14.50 9.47 -3.93
N THR A 18 13.32 8.88 -4.18
CA THR A 18 12.04 9.58 -3.98
C THR A 18 11.68 9.72 -2.51
N ILE A 19 12.33 8.97 -1.61
CA ILE A 19 12.06 9.03 -0.17
C ILE A 19 12.62 10.32 0.43
N ARG A 20 11.77 11.06 1.13
CA ARG A 20 12.04 12.33 1.82
C ARG A 20 11.87 12.19 3.33
N HIS A 21 12.43 13.13 4.09
CA HIS A 21 12.29 13.31 5.54
C HIS A 21 12.85 12.20 6.45
N ILE A 22 13.02 10.98 5.94
CA ILE A 22 13.59 9.84 6.67
C ILE A 22 14.82 9.29 5.98
N GLN A 23 15.59 8.49 6.72
CA GLN A 23 16.75 7.79 6.17
C GLN A 23 16.30 6.82 5.08
N ARG A 24 17.05 6.80 3.97
CA ARG A 24 16.80 5.86 2.88
C ARG A 24 16.99 4.42 3.37
N PRO A 25 16.18 3.48 2.85
CA PRO A 25 16.30 2.07 3.20
C PRO A 25 17.70 1.52 2.89
N ASP A 26 18.33 0.91 3.88
CA ASP A 26 19.51 0.08 3.72
C ASP A 26 19.10 -1.34 3.32
N LEU A 27 19.13 -1.61 2.01
CA LEU A 27 18.80 -2.92 1.44
C LEU A 27 19.83 -4.01 1.75
N GLY A 28 20.96 -3.65 2.37
CA GLY A 28 21.99 -4.58 2.87
C GLY A 28 21.90 -4.84 4.38
N SER A 29 20.80 -4.43 5.03
CA SER A 29 20.68 -4.51 6.49
C SER A 29 20.97 -5.90 7.06
N ASP A 30 21.71 -5.93 8.16
CA ASP A 30 21.99 -7.14 8.92
C ASP A 30 20.89 -7.53 9.92
N ASN A 31 19.82 -6.74 10.02
CA ASN A 31 18.68 -7.09 10.85
C ASN A 31 17.93 -8.32 10.26
N PRO A 32 17.79 -9.43 11.01
CA PRO A 32 17.21 -10.66 10.47
C PRO A 32 15.76 -10.51 9.97
N LEU A 33 14.94 -9.69 10.63
CA LEU A 33 13.55 -9.50 10.24
C LEU A 33 13.45 -8.65 8.96
N ILE A 34 14.22 -7.56 8.88
CA ILE A 34 14.29 -6.74 7.66
C ILE A 34 14.74 -7.61 6.48
N ARG A 35 15.81 -8.40 6.66
CA ARG A 35 16.33 -9.27 5.61
C ARG A 35 15.27 -10.24 5.08
N LYS A 36 14.53 -10.93 5.97
CA LYS A 36 13.43 -11.82 5.56
C LYS A 36 12.35 -11.11 4.75
N VAL A 37 11.96 -9.89 5.17
CA VAL A 37 10.97 -9.09 4.43
C VAL A 37 11.51 -8.73 3.04
N LEU A 38 12.73 -8.19 2.96
CA LEU A 38 13.32 -7.79 1.69
C LEU A 38 13.51 -8.99 0.74
N GLU A 39 13.92 -10.14 1.25
CA GLU A 39 14.07 -11.38 0.47
C GLU A 39 12.72 -11.87 -0.08
N GLN A 40 11.67 -11.91 0.75
CA GLN A 40 10.34 -12.31 0.29
C GLN A 40 9.77 -11.30 -0.72
N ALA A 41 9.84 -10.01 -0.41
CA ALA A 41 9.36 -8.95 -1.30
C ALA A 41 10.10 -8.93 -2.63
N SER A 42 11.42 -9.16 -2.65
CA SER A 42 12.20 -9.23 -3.89
C SER A 42 11.86 -10.45 -4.76
N ARG A 43 11.34 -11.54 -4.17
CA ARG A 43 10.95 -12.75 -4.90
C ARG A 43 9.52 -12.67 -5.43
N GLU A 44 8.60 -12.17 -4.61
CA GLU A 44 7.15 -12.23 -4.86
C GLU A 44 6.58 -10.91 -5.40
N PHE A 45 7.33 -9.81 -5.31
CA PHE A 45 6.91 -8.50 -5.79
C PHE A 45 8.13 -7.68 -6.21
N GLN A 46 8.37 -6.53 -5.58
CA GLN A 46 9.48 -5.63 -5.80
C GLN A 46 9.88 -4.97 -4.48
N LEU A 47 11.12 -4.47 -4.40
CA LEU A 47 11.58 -3.62 -3.30
C LEU A 47 11.12 -2.17 -3.50
N ALA A 48 9.80 -2.00 -3.59
CA ALA A 48 9.19 -0.72 -3.92
C ALA A 48 9.27 0.27 -2.73
N PRO A 49 9.56 1.57 -2.97
CA PRO A 49 9.63 2.60 -1.92
C PRO A 49 8.41 2.66 -0.98
N PRO A 50 7.16 2.51 -1.43
CA PRO A 50 5.99 2.49 -0.54
C PRO A 50 6.06 1.42 0.56
N ILE A 51 6.84 0.35 0.38
CA ILE A 51 7.07 -0.69 1.37
C ILE A 51 8.34 -0.38 2.15
N THR A 52 9.46 -0.19 1.43
CA THR A 52 10.80 -0.11 2.03
C THR A 52 10.98 1.12 2.92
N LEU A 53 10.19 2.19 2.74
CA LEU A 53 10.18 3.37 3.62
C LEU A 53 9.93 3.01 5.10
N HIS A 54 9.30 1.86 5.39
CA HIS A 54 9.01 1.41 6.75
C HIS A 54 10.21 0.75 7.45
N GLN A 55 11.35 0.59 6.76
CA GLN A 55 12.54 -0.09 7.31
C GLN A 55 13.01 0.42 8.69
N PRO A 56 12.92 1.72 9.04
CA PRO A 56 13.28 2.18 10.39
C PRO A 56 12.49 1.52 11.53
N ALA A 57 11.33 0.91 11.24
CA ALA A 57 10.51 0.16 12.19
C ALA A 57 10.29 -1.29 11.70
N PRO A 58 11.18 -2.26 12.03
CA PRO A 58 11.16 -3.61 11.45
C PRO A 58 9.82 -4.37 11.58
N LEU A 59 9.14 -4.23 12.72
CA LEU A 59 7.82 -4.85 12.93
C LEU A 59 6.74 -4.22 12.06
N LEU A 60 6.78 -2.89 11.88
CA LEU A 60 5.87 -2.19 11.00
C LEU A 60 6.14 -2.58 9.54
N LEU A 61 7.41 -2.64 9.12
CA LEU A 61 7.79 -3.13 7.80
C LEU A 61 7.21 -4.54 7.53
N ALA A 62 7.38 -5.46 8.48
CA ALA A 62 6.85 -6.82 8.36
C ALA A 62 5.32 -6.86 8.29
N GLY A 63 4.62 -6.07 9.13
CA GLY A 63 3.17 -5.97 9.13
C GLY A 63 2.60 -5.37 7.84
N VAL A 64 3.21 -4.28 7.35
CA VAL A 64 2.82 -3.62 6.11
C VAL A 64 3.06 -4.53 4.91
N TRP A 65 4.22 -5.19 4.84
CA TRP A 65 4.48 -6.16 3.79
C TRP A 65 3.50 -7.33 3.86
N GLY A 66 3.22 -7.89 5.04
CA GLY A 66 2.24 -8.97 5.20
C GLY A 66 0.85 -8.59 4.72
N LEU A 67 0.35 -7.41 5.11
CA LEU A 67 -0.94 -6.89 4.65
C LEU A 67 -0.96 -6.73 3.13
N MET A 68 0.03 -6.03 2.57
CA MET A 68 0.07 -5.75 1.13
C MET A 68 0.26 -7.04 0.32
N ARG A 69 1.08 -7.97 0.82
CA ARG A 69 1.31 -9.28 0.20
C ARG A 69 -0.01 -10.02 0.03
N GLU A 70 -0.68 -10.35 1.13
CA GLU A 70 -1.89 -11.19 1.10
C GLU A 70 -3.07 -10.49 0.43
N ALA A 71 -3.26 -9.20 0.70
CA ALA A 71 -4.43 -8.49 0.22
C ALA A 71 -4.31 -8.08 -1.26
N PHE A 72 -3.11 -7.81 -1.76
CA PHE A 72 -2.90 -7.14 -3.04
C PHE A 72 -1.99 -7.91 -4.01
N VAL A 73 -0.85 -8.42 -3.54
CA VAL A 73 0.17 -9.04 -4.42
C VAL A 73 -0.25 -10.44 -4.85
N ILE A 74 -0.55 -11.31 -3.89
CA ILE A 74 -0.83 -12.74 -4.11
C ILE A 74 -2.17 -12.94 -4.82
N HIS A 75 -2.34 -14.05 -5.55
CA HIS A 75 -3.48 -14.37 -6.42
C HIS A 75 -3.54 -13.54 -7.69
N SER A 76 -2.54 -13.69 -8.55
CA SER A 76 -2.35 -12.88 -9.77
C SER A 76 -3.55 -12.86 -10.72
N GLU A 77 -4.38 -13.91 -10.76
CA GLU A 77 -5.60 -14.00 -11.57
C GLU A 77 -6.65 -12.91 -11.29
N GLY A 78 -6.67 -12.36 -10.06
CA GLY A 78 -7.56 -11.25 -9.66
C GLY A 78 -6.89 -9.88 -9.64
N ARG A 79 -5.63 -9.76 -10.10
CA ARG A 79 -4.81 -8.56 -9.90
C ARG A 79 -5.42 -7.32 -10.55
N VAL A 80 -6.04 -7.46 -11.72
CA VAL A 80 -6.70 -6.34 -12.42
C VAL A 80 -7.77 -5.66 -11.55
N VAL A 81 -8.59 -6.44 -10.83
CA VAL A 81 -9.63 -5.88 -9.93
C VAL A 81 -9.00 -5.10 -8.79
N ARG A 82 -7.92 -5.63 -8.20
CA ARG A 82 -7.22 -4.99 -7.08
C ARG A 82 -6.46 -3.73 -7.49
N GLU A 83 -5.88 -3.69 -8.69
CA GLU A 83 -5.29 -2.47 -9.24
C GLU A 83 -6.36 -1.38 -9.45
N ALA A 84 -7.59 -1.74 -9.82
CA ALA A 84 -8.70 -0.80 -9.94
C ALA A 84 -9.10 -0.20 -8.57
N VAL A 85 -9.21 -1.05 -7.55
CA VAL A 85 -9.48 -0.62 -6.16
C VAL A 85 -8.37 0.30 -5.65
N ALA A 86 -7.10 -0.09 -5.85
CA ALA A 86 -5.95 0.71 -5.44
C ALA A 86 -5.93 2.09 -6.13
N ALA A 87 -6.27 2.15 -7.42
CA ALA A 87 -6.37 3.41 -8.15
C ALA A 87 -7.51 4.30 -7.64
N ALA A 88 -8.71 3.75 -7.42
CA ALA A 88 -9.85 4.50 -6.86
C ALA A 88 -9.53 5.10 -5.49
N VAL A 89 -8.98 4.28 -4.58
CA VAL A 89 -8.57 4.75 -3.24
C VAL A 89 -7.46 5.80 -3.32
N SER A 90 -6.52 5.65 -4.26
CA SER A 90 -5.46 6.63 -4.48
C SER A 90 -5.96 7.96 -5.03
N GLN A 91 -7.00 7.96 -5.87
CA GLN A 91 -7.68 9.17 -6.32
C GLN A 91 -8.43 9.83 -5.15
N LEU A 92 -9.17 9.06 -4.35
CA LEU A 92 -9.85 9.56 -3.15
C LEU A 92 -8.90 10.20 -2.14
N ASN A 93 -7.71 9.62 -1.97
CA ASN A 93 -6.68 10.13 -1.06
C ASN A 93 -5.77 11.18 -1.72
N GLU A 94 -6.09 11.64 -2.94
CA GLU A 94 -5.31 12.63 -3.70
C GLU A 94 -3.81 12.29 -3.75
N CYS A 95 -3.48 11.01 -4.00
CA CYS A 95 -2.11 10.50 -3.99
C CYS A 95 -1.57 10.33 -5.43
N PRO A 96 -0.91 11.35 -6.02
CA PRO A 96 -0.53 11.36 -7.43
C PRO A 96 0.42 10.21 -7.82
N TYR A 97 1.35 9.86 -6.92
CA TYR A 97 2.27 8.73 -7.10
C TYR A 97 1.50 7.43 -7.31
N CYS A 98 0.58 7.13 -6.40
CA CYS A 98 -0.16 5.87 -6.42
C CYS A 98 -1.17 5.85 -7.56
N VAL A 99 -1.78 6.98 -7.91
CA VAL A 99 -2.64 7.08 -9.11
C VAL A 99 -1.86 6.69 -10.37
N ASP A 100 -0.67 7.26 -10.56
CA ASP A 100 0.15 6.98 -11.76
C ASP A 100 0.60 5.52 -11.82
N VAL A 101 0.97 4.92 -10.68
CA VAL A 101 1.34 3.50 -10.58
C VAL A 101 0.14 2.59 -10.87
N HIS A 102 -0.95 2.71 -10.11
CA HIS A 102 -2.04 1.74 -10.15
C HIS A 102 -2.86 1.84 -11.44
N ALA A 103 -3.06 3.05 -12.01
CA ALA A 103 -3.66 3.16 -13.34
C ALA A 103 -2.79 2.50 -14.42
N SER A 104 -1.46 2.61 -14.33
CA SER A 104 -0.54 1.96 -15.27
C SER A 104 -0.50 0.44 -15.10
N MET A 105 -0.58 -0.05 -13.86
CA MET A 105 -0.63 -1.48 -13.58
C MET A 105 -1.97 -2.10 -13.97
N HIS A 106 -3.10 -1.40 -13.78
CA HIS A 106 -4.40 -1.86 -14.24
C HIS A 106 -4.41 -2.14 -15.75
N VAL A 107 -3.90 -1.20 -16.55
CA VAL A 107 -3.74 -1.38 -18.00
C VAL A 107 -2.80 -2.55 -18.31
N SER A 108 -1.73 -2.69 -17.54
CA SER A 108 -0.76 -3.79 -17.70
C SER A 108 -1.34 -5.16 -17.36
N ALA A 109 -2.35 -5.22 -16.47
CA ALA A 109 -3.10 -6.40 -16.10
C ALA A 109 -4.25 -6.71 -17.09
N GLY A 110 -4.36 -5.96 -18.19
CA GLY A 110 -5.38 -6.16 -19.23
C GLY A 110 -6.68 -5.39 -18.99
N GLY A 111 -6.70 -4.45 -18.04
CA GLY A 111 -7.84 -3.56 -17.82
C GLY A 111 -7.81 -2.30 -18.68
N ASP A 112 -8.90 -1.55 -18.61
CA ASP A 112 -9.10 -0.26 -19.29
C ASP A 112 -8.28 0.88 -18.66
N ASP A 113 -8.21 2.04 -19.33
CA ASP A 113 -7.47 3.19 -18.77
C ASP A 113 -8.35 3.93 -17.76
N ILE A 114 -8.07 3.71 -16.47
CA ILE A 114 -8.78 4.35 -15.35
C ILE A 114 -8.79 5.88 -15.49
N LEU A 115 -7.73 6.47 -16.05
CA LEU A 115 -7.62 7.92 -16.20
C LEU A 115 -8.50 8.48 -17.32
N ALA A 116 -9.03 7.61 -18.20
CA ALA A 116 -10.07 7.95 -19.17
C ALA A 116 -11.48 7.87 -18.55
N ASN A 117 -11.59 7.58 -17.25
CA ASN A 117 -12.84 7.47 -16.49
C ASN A 117 -13.78 6.35 -16.99
N GLU A 118 -13.24 5.35 -17.69
CA GLU A 118 -14.00 4.25 -18.31
C GLU A 118 -14.67 3.33 -17.27
N LEU A 119 -14.09 3.24 -16.06
CA LEU A 119 -14.60 2.39 -14.98
C LEU A 119 -15.78 2.99 -14.21
N ALA A 120 -16.01 4.30 -14.28
CA ALA A 120 -17.03 4.97 -13.47
C ALA A 120 -18.46 4.53 -13.82
N THR A 121 -18.68 4.05 -15.05
CA THR A 121 -19.99 3.55 -15.52
C THR A 121 -19.90 2.12 -16.08
N GLY A 122 -18.76 1.46 -15.94
CA GLY A 122 -18.54 0.10 -16.44
C GLY A 122 -19.25 -0.96 -15.58
N THR A 123 -19.39 -2.17 -16.14
CA THR A 123 -20.03 -3.32 -15.48
C THR A 123 -19.10 -4.51 -15.30
N SER A 124 -17.81 -4.38 -15.67
CA SER A 124 -16.81 -5.41 -15.39
C SER A 124 -16.55 -5.54 -13.89
N ALA A 125 -15.96 -6.65 -13.46
CA ALA A 125 -15.58 -6.83 -12.05
C ALA A 125 -14.65 -5.70 -11.54
N SER A 126 -13.71 -5.24 -12.38
CA SER A 126 -12.84 -4.10 -12.04
C SER A 126 -13.61 -2.79 -11.94
N ALA A 127 -14.57 -2.54 -12.83
CA ALA A 127 -15.41 -1.34 -12.78
C ALA A 127 -16.30 -1.31 -11.52
N LEU A 128 -16.93 -2.44 -11.18
CA LEU A 128 -17.77 -2.55 -9.98
C LEU A 128 -16.96 -2.37 -8.70
N ALA A 129 -15.77 -3.00 -8.61
CA ALA A 129 -14.88 -2.81 -7.48
C ALA A 129 -14.33 -1.38 -7.39
N TYR A 130 -14.02 -0.73 -8.52
CA TYR A 130 -13.61 0.67 -8.60
C TYR A 130 -14.71 1.62 -8.08
N GLN A 131 -15.96 1.40 -8.49
CA GLN A 131 -17.11 2.22 -8.06
C GLN A 131 -17.35 2.07 -6.55
N TRP A 132 -17.29 0.84 -6.02
CA TRP A 132 -17.34 0.59 -4.58
C TRP A 132 -16.20 1.31 -3.84
N ALA A 133 -14.96 1.13 -4.31
CA ALA A 133 -13.77 1.71 -3.70
C ALA A 133 -13.83 3.25 -3.67
N SER A 134 -14.36 3.86 -4.72
CA SER A 134 -14.58 5.31 -4.86
C SER A 134 -15.60 5.88 -3.85
N ALA A 135 -16.35 5.03 -3.15
CA ALA A 135 -17.30 5.45 -2.12
C ALA A 135 -16.83 5.15 -0.69
N THR A 136 -15.61 4.61 -0.49
CA THR A 136 -15.14 4.13 0.84
C THR A 136 -15.00 5.23 1.91
N LEU A 137 -15.07 6.51 1.54
CA LEU A 137 -15.15 7.64 2.46
C LEU A 137 -16.58 8.15 2.72
N THR A 138 -17.60 7.46 2.19
CA THR A 138 -19.03 7.78 2.34
C THR A 138 -19.77 6.57 2.92
N PRO A 139 -19.77 6.37 4.26
CA PRO A 139 -20.30 5.17 4.90
C PRO A 139 -21.79 4.88 4.61
N ASP A 140 -22.56 5.93 4.32
CA ASP A 140 -24.00 5.82 4.05
C ASP A 140 -24.34 5.54 2.58
N ALA A 141 -23.36 5.53 1.68
CA ALA A 141 -23.60 5.23 0.28
C ALA A 141 -24.14 3.81 0.09
N ASP A 142 -25.15 3.65 -0.76
CA ASP A 142 -25.80 2.35 -1.01
C ASP A 142 -24.79 1.30 -1.49
N VAL A 143 -23.87 1.69 -2.37
CA VAL A 143 -22.80 0.81 -2.87
C VAL A 143 -21.89 0.27 -1.75
N ILE A 144 -21.75 0.98 -0.63
CA ILE A 144 -20.99 0.49 0.54
C ILE A 144 -21.80 -0.52 1.34
N ARG A 145 -23.12 -0.31 1.47
CA ARG A 145 -24.03 -1.22 2.18
C ARG A 145 -24.29 -2.50 1.38
N ASN A 146 -24.35 -2.38 0.06
CA ASN A 146 -24.64 -3.43 -0.90
C ASN A 146 -23.53 -3.48 -1.96
N PRO A 147 -22.32 -3.95 -1.60
CA PRO A 147 -21.19 -3.98 -2.51
C PRO A 147 -21.49 -4.90 -3.71
N PRO A 148 -21.37 -4.41 -4.96
CA PRO A 148 -21.56 -5.22 -6.17
C PRO A 148 -20.31 -6.08 -6.45
N ILE A 149 -19.82 -6.77 -5.43
CA ILE A 149 -18.61 -7.59 -5.46
C ILE A 149 -19.02 -9.02 -5.07
N PRO A 150 -18.60 -10.05 -5.84
CA PRO A 150 -18.86 -11.45 -5.47
C PRO A 150 -18.37 -11.74 -4.05
N PRO A 151 -19.13 -12.51 -3.22
CA PRO A 151 -18.76 -12.77 -1.84
C PRO A 151 -17.34 -13.31 -1.64
N ASP A 152 -16.87 -14.16 -2.56
CA ASP A 152 -15.55 -14.78 -2.50
C ASP A 152 -14.41 -13.78 -2.76
N ASP A 153 -14.69 -12.65 -3.45
CA ASP A 153 -13.71 -11.61 -3.75
C ASP A 153 -13.65 -10.50 -2.68
N ILE A 154 -14.66 -10.43 -1.80
CA ILE A 154 -14.79 -9.36 -0.78
C ILE A 154 -13.53 -9.22 0.09
N PRO A 155 -12.94 -10.30 0.67
CA PRO A 155 -11.79 -10.16 1.55
C PRO A 155 -10.60 -9.48 0.87
N GLN A 156 -10.29 -9.86 -0.38
CA GLN A 156 -9.18 -9.30 -1.14
C GLN A 156 -9.45 -7.86 -1.58
N VAL A 157 -10.68 -7.54 -2.01
CA VAL A 157 -11.05 -6.17 -2.39
C VAL A 157 -11.02 -5.23 -1.18
N PHE A 158 -11.59 -5.65 -0.05
CA PHE A 158 -11.62 -4.83 1.17
C PHE A 158 -10.23 -4.69 1.77
N GLY A 159 -9.46 -5.78 1.82
CA GLY A 159 -8.06 -5.77 2.25
C GLY A 159 -7.21 -4.82 1.41
N THR A 160 -7.41 -4.82 0.08
CA THR A 160 -6.73 -3.89 -0.83
C THR A 160 -7.07 -2.44 -0.49
N ALA A 161 -8.34 -2.11 -0.29
CA ALA A 161 -8.75 -0.75 0.06
C ALA A 161 -8.13 -0.29 1.40
N ILE A 162 -8.15 -1.15 2.43
CA ILE A 162 -7.52 -0.87 3.73
C ILE A 162 -6.02 -0.62 3.56
N CYS A 163 -5.34 -1.48 2.79
CA CYS A 163 -3.93 -1.37 2.51
C CYS A 163 -3.59 -0.01 1.87
N PHE A 164 -4.33 0.39 0.83
CA PHE A 164 -4.04 1.64 0.12
C PHE A 164 -4.46 2.90 0.86
N HIS A 165 -5.51 2.84 1.69
CA HIS A 165 -5.78 3.92 2.64
C HIS A 165 -4.57 4.18 3.54
N PHE A 166 -3.92 3.14 4.04
CA PHE A 166 -2.69 3.31 4.82
C PHE A 166 -1.50 3.77 3.95
N ILE A 167 -1.20 3.05 2.86
CA ILE A 167 -0.02 3.32 2.02
C ILE A 167 -0.07 4.71 1.39
N ASN A 168 -1.21 5.19 0.88
CA ASN A 168 -1.31 6.51 0.27
C ASN A 168 -0.90 7.62 1.25
N ARG A 169 -1.25 7.50 2.53
CA ARG A 169 -0.87 8.47 3.57
C ARG A 169 0.64 8.48 3.78
N MET A 170 1.26 7.30 3.81
CA MET A 170 2.72 7.18 3.92
C MET A 170 3.42 7.75 2.69
N VAL A 171 2.90 7.49 1.49
CA VAL A 171 3.44 7.99 0.23
C VAL A 171 3.33 9.51 0.15
N ASN A 172 2.18 10.10 0.47
CA ASN A 172 1.99 11.56 0.45
C ASN A 172 2.93 12.30 1.41
N ILE A 173 3.32 11.67 2.53
CA ILE A 173 4.21 12.30 3.52
C ILE A 173 5.69 12.10 3.12
N PHE A 174 6.06 10.90 2.68
CA PHE A 174 7.47 10.51 2.59
C PHE A 174 8.01 10.36 1.18
N LEU A 175 7.22 10.52 0.11
CA LEU A 175 7.67 10.28 -1.26
C LEU A 175 7.48 11.50 -2.17
N ASP A 176 8.18 11.50 -3.31
CA ASP A 176 7.87 12.36 -4.45
C ASP A 176 6.50 12.06 -5.05
N ASP A 177 5.87 13.06 -5.65
CA ASP A 177 4.56 12.91 -6.32
C ASP A 177 4.67 11.97 -7.52
N ALA A 178 5.86 11.82 -8.10
CA ALA A 178 6.13 10.95 -9.23
C ALA A 178 6.89 9.69 -8.77
N PRO A 179 6.55 8.51 -9.29
CA PRO A 179 7.24 7.26 -8.96
C PRO A 179 8.65 7.13 -9.52
N MET A 180 8.99 7.99 -10.47
CA MET A 180 10.34 8.12 -11.00
C MET A 180 10.93 9.46 -10.53
N PRO A 181 12.20 9.48 -10.05
CA PRO A 181 12.87 10.73 -9.70
C PRO A 181 13.18 11.50 -10.99
N MET A 182 12.25 12.37 -11.40
CA MET A 182 12.35 13.17 -12.62
C MET A 182 12.66 14.63 -12.27
N PRO A 183 13.67 15.26 -12.90
CA PRO A 183 13.82 16.70 -12.83
C PRO A 183 12.55 17.35 -13.41
N ALA A 184 11.86 18.17 -12.61
CA ALA A 184 10.54 18.74 -12.92
C ALA A 184 9.39 17.70 -13.05
N ALA A 185 9.19 16.92 -11.98
CA ALA A 185 8.08 15.96 -11.78
C ALA A 185 6.64 16.54 -11.94
N SER A 186 6.48 17.83 -12.23
CA SER A 186 5.18 18.49 -12.42
C SER A 186 4.74 18.64 -13.88
N SER A 187 5.60 18.41 -14.88
CA SER A 187 5.18 18.57 -16.28
C SER A 187 4.34 17.37 -16.77
N ALA A 188 3.24 17.65 -17.48
CA ALA A 188 2.36 16.61 -18.01
C ALA A 188 3.09 15.61 -18.91
N VAL A 189 4.10 16.08 -19.65
CA VAL A 189 4.96 15.23 -20.51
C VAL A 189 5.72 14.19 -19.67
N MET A 190 6.30 14.59 -18.55
CA MET A 190 7.06 13.67 -17.70
C MET A 190 6.17 12.66 -16.98
N ARG A 191 4.95 13.05 -16.60
CA ARG A 191 3.97 12.09 -16.07
C ARG A 191 3.55 11.05 -17.10
N THR A 192 3.31 11.47 -18.34
CA THR A 192 3.02 10.53 -19.45
C THR A 192 4.19 9.59 -19.71
N PHE A 193 5.43 10.10 -19.73
CA PHE A 193 6.63 9.27 -19.87
C PHE A 193 6.80 8.28 -18.71
N SER A 194 6.55 8.72 -17.48
CA SER A 194 6.61 7.87 -16.29
C SER A 194 5.58 6.74 -16.37
N ARG A 195 4.33 7.05 -16.74
CA ARG A 195 3.27 6.04 -16.94
C ARG A 195 3.59 5.06 -18.07
N ALA A 196 4.09 5.55 -19.20
CA ALA A 196 4.52 4.68 -20.31
C ALA A 196 5.63 3.72 -19.86
N SER A 197 6.60 4.22 -19.09
CA SER A 197 7.66 3.41 -18.51
C SER A 197 7.11 2.36 -17.53
N LEU A 198 6.20 2.76 -16.64
CA LEU A 198 5.51 1.84 -15.73
C LEU A 198 4.76 0.75 -16.50
N ARG A 199 4.01 1.09 -17.55
CA ARG A 199 3.30 0.11 -18.40
C ARG A 199 4.27 -0.87 -19.09
N PHE A 200 5.44 -0.38 -19.50
CA PHE A 200 6.47 -1.23 -20.12
C PHE A 200 7.00 -2.32 -19.18
N PHE A 201 7.24 -1.97 -17.91
CA PHE A 201 7.67 -2.95 -16.88
C PHE A 201 6.49 -3.69 -16.22
N GLY A 202 5.28 -3.15 -16.33
CA GLY A 202 4.10 -3.55 -15.55
C GLY A 202 3.60 -4.96 -15.81
N LYS A 203 3.67 -5.45 -17.06
CA LYS A 203 3.16 -6.78 -17.42
C LYS A 203 3.73 -7.91 -16.57
N ARG A 204 5.02 -7.83 -16.23
CA ARG A 204 5.67 -8.80 -15.34
C ARG A 204 5.21 -8.61 -13.90
N MET A 205 5.20 -7.37 -13.40
CA MET A 205 4.89 -7.06 -11.99
C MET A 205 3.48 -7.47 -11.58
N VAL A 206 2.50 -7.39 -12.48
CA VAL A 206 1.12 -7.81 -12.22
C VAL A 206 0.93 -9.32 -12.28
N GLN A 207 1.91 -10.06 -12.81
CA GLN A 207 1.93 -11.52 -12.86
C GLN A 207 2.78 -12.15 -11.74
N LEU A 208 3.44 -11.34 -10.91
CA LEU A 208 4.16 -11.85 -9.74
C LEU A 208 3.18 -12.35 -8.70
N ASP A 209 3.53 -13.46 -8.06
CA ASP A 209 2.68 -14.20 -7.15
C ASP A 209 3.51 -14.92 -6.08
N GLY A 210 2.85 -15.64 -5.18
CA GLY A 210 3.48 -16.47 -4.15
C GLY A 210 2.48 -17.34 -3.42
N GLU A 211 2.97 -18.14 -2.47
CA GLU A 211 2.12 -19.05 -1.71
C GLU A 211 1.28 -18.29 -0.65
N PRO A 212 -0.06 -18.43 -0.63
CA PRO A 212 -0.90 -17.81 0.39
C PRO A 212 -0.49 -18.22 1.82
N GLY A 213 -0.49 -17.27 2.76
CA GLY A 213 -0.18 -17.56 4.17
C GLY A 213 1.28 -17.91 4.48
N ALA A 214 2.23 -17.61 3.59
CA ALA A 214 3.66 -17.78 3.87
C ALA A 214 4.19 -16.64 4.76
N PHE A 215 4.07 -16.80 6.09
CA PHE A 215 4.43 -15.80 7.09
C PHE A 215 5.95 -15.62 7.28
N ILE A 216 6.41 -14.36 7.41
CA ILE A 216 7.81 -14.03 7.77
C ILE A 216 8.08 -14.14 9.27
N ILE A 217 7.06 -13.85 10.08
CA ILE A 217 7.11 -13.94 11.53
C ILE A 217 6.47 -15.27 11.91
N ASP A 218 7.24 -16.11 12.58
CA ASP A 218 6.70 -17.32 13.20
C ASP A 218 5.59 -16.93 14.20
N PRO A 219 4.41 -17.58 14.21
CA PRO A 219 3.37 -17.37 15.21
C PRO A 219 3.89 -17.33 16.66
N GLU A 220 4.92 -18.10 17.00
CA GLU A 220 5.57 -18.04 18.32
C GLU A 220 6.35 -16.75 18.57
N GLN A 221 7.03 -16.23 17.55
CA GLN A 221 7.69 -14.92 17.61
C GLN A 221 6.65 -13.80 17.73
N SER A 222 5.52 -13.92 17.03
CA SER A 222 4.39 -12.97 17.15
C SER A 222 3.83 -12.91 18.58
N ARG A 223 3.67 -14.05 19.27
CA ARG A 223 3.24 -14.06 20.69
C ARG A 223 4.21 -13.36 21.64
N ARG A 224 5.51 -13.44 21.36
CA ARG A 224 6.54 -12.74 22.15
C ARG A 224 6.54 -11.23 21.89
N LEU A 225 6.24 -10.81 20.66
CA LEU A 225 6.09 -9.41 20.26
C LEU A 225 4.76 -8.79 20.71
N GLY A 226 3.70 -9.60 20.80
CA GLY A 226 2.38 -9.27 21.33
C GLY A 226 2.37 -8.97 22.83
N GLN A 227 3.49 -9.18 23.52
CA GLN A 227 3.80 -8.42 24.73
C GLN A 227 4.15 -6.97 24.37
N PHE A 228 3.25 -6.27 23.66
CA PHE A 228 3.05 -4.87 23.99
C PHE A 228 2.88 -4.88 25.50
N ARG A 229 3.85 -4.34 26.24
CA ARG A 229 3.67 -4.13 27.68
C ARG A 229 2.31 -3.45 27.78
N ARG A 230 1.29 -4.17 28.25
CA ARG A 230 0.05 -3.54 28.72
C ARG A 230 0.57 -2.37 29.52
N CYS A 231 0.23 -1.15 29.10
CA CYS A 231 0.56 0.00 29.93
C CYS A 231 0.05 -0.38 31.32
N SER A 232 1.00 -0.57 32.25
CA SER A 232 0.62 -0.84 33.62
C SER A 232 -0.26 0.34 34.02
N PRO A 233 -1.44 0.12 34.62
CA PRO A 233 -2.31 1.22 35.04
C PRO A 233 -1.59 2.23 35.95
N ASP A 234 -0.42 1.87 36.50
CA ASP A 234 0.37 2.68 37.42
C ASP A 234 1.48 3.56 36.81
N ARG A 235 1.65 3.64 35.49
CA ARG A 235 2.53 4.68 34.90
C ARG A 235 1.71 5.92 34.55
N GLN A 236 1.51 6.78 35.55
CA GLN A 236 1.15 8.17 35.32
C GLN A 236 2.19 8.82 34.39
N LEU A 237 1.80 9.03 33.14
CA LEU A 237 2.42 10.03 32.28
C LEU A 237 2.17 11.40 32.93
N VAL A 238 3.17 11.92 33.62
CA VAL A 238 3.22 13.32 34.03
C VAL A 238 3.36 14.15 32.75
N MET A 239 2.24 14.49 32.11
CA MET A 239 2.20 15.58 31.15
C MET A 239 2.17 16.89 31.95
N MET A 240 3.29 17.63 31.93
CA MET A 240 3.28 19.03 32.33
C MET A 240 2.46 19.82 31.30
N SER A 241 1.17 19.99 31.60
CA SER A 241 0.28 20.93 30.92
C SER A 241 0.56 22.35 31.43
N ARG A 242 0.93 23.27 30.53
CA ARG A 242 0.80 24.71 30.76
C ARG A 242 -0.61 25.15 30.33
N ALA A 243 -1.54 25.16 31.31
CA ALA A 243 -2.73 26.02 31.43
C ALA A 243 -3.83 25.96 30.30
N PRO A 244 -5.02 26.57 30.49
CA PRO A 244 -6.15 25.88 31.11
C PRO A 244 -7.43 25.97 30.26
N GLN A 245 -7.90 24.84 29.72
CA GLN A 245 -9.32 24.66 29.40
C GLN A 245 -9.72 23.24 29.78
N LYS A 246 -10.70 23.12 30.69
CA LYS A 246 -11.22 21.84 31.18
C LYS A 246 -12.02 21.15 30.07
N PRO A 247 -11.74 19.89 29.71
CA PRO A 247 -12.72 19.02 29.08
C PRO A 247 -13.37 18.13 30.14
N VAL A 248 -14.70 18.04 30.11
CA VAL A 248 -15.49 17.09 30.88
C VAL A 248 -15.23 15.69 30.31
N ILE A 249 -14.55 14.82 31.07
CA ILE A 249 -14.28 13.44 30.67
C ILE A 249 -15.39 12.54 31.24
N ARG A 250 -16.28 12.04 30.36
CA ARG A 250 -17.13 10.88 30.69
C ARG A 250 -16.26 9.63 30.67
N ARG A 251 -16.08 8.99 31.84
CA ARG A 251 -15.43 7.68 31.95
C ARG A 251 -16.41 6.59 31.51
N MET A 252 -16.08 5.87 30.44
CA MET A 252 -16.63 4.54 30.19
C MET A 252 -15.64 3.52 30.77
N THR A 253 -16.09 2.77 31.77
CA THR A 253 -15.36 1.61 32.31
C THR A 253 -15.82 0.35 31.58
N CYS A 254 -14.87 -0.44 31.06
CA CYS A 254 -15.16 -1.80 30.60
C CYS A 254 -15.53 -2.70 31.79
N PRO A 255 -16.53 -3.58 31.65
CA PRO A 255 -16.82 -4.61 32.65
C PRO A 255 -15.77 -5.73 32.60
N ALA A 256 -15.62 -6.40 33.74
CA ALA A 256 -14.65 -7.47 34.02
C ALA A 256 -14.91 -8.76 33.22
#